data_AF-A0A932LL37-F1
#
_entry.id   AF-A0A932LL37-F1
#
_cell.length_a   1.000
_cell.length_b   1.000
_cell.length_c   1.000
_cell.angle_alpha   90.00
_cell.angle_beta   90.00
_cell.angle_gamma   90.00
#
_symmetry.space_group_name_H-M   'P 1'
#
loop_
_entity.id
_entity.type
_entity.pdbx_description
1 polymer ?
#
loop_
_entity_poly.entity_id
_entity_poly.type
_entity_poly.pdbx_seq_one_letter_code
_entity_poly.pdbx_strand_id
1 'polypeptide(L)'
;MPDKPKSRSTGQQPEKKIGPFPGGITVAIWLNTIETQSGPRQIRSVTISPRRYRDPKTGEWRNAGSFRLSDLTALILGLEKAQEYMLTTRLPGDAPPDVEDTPTEPPPEPQGDIPF
;
A
#
# COMPACT_ATOMS: atom_id res chain seq x y z
N MET A 1 -39.45 -7.92 5.66
CA MET A 1 -38.15 -7.22 5.60
C MET A 1 -37.73 -7.21 4.13
N PRO A 2 -37.65 -6.06 3.44
CA PRO A 2 -37.22 -6.05 2.05
C PRO A 2 -35.71 -6.31 1.96
N ASP A 3 -35.32 -7.28 1.13
CA ASP A 3 -33.92 -7.61 0.84
C ASP A 3 -33.23 -6.43 0.16
N LYS A 4 -32.13 -5.96 0.77
CA LYS A 4 -31.28 -4.92 0.22
C LYS A 4 -30.55 -5.47 -1.02
N PRO A 5 -30.58 -4.80 -2.18
CA PRO A 5 -29.95 -5.32 -3.39
C PRO A 5 -28.44 -5.46 -3.19
N LYS A 6 -27.93 -6.67 -3.36
CA LYS A 6 -26.50 -7.00 -3.33
C LYS A 6 -25.84 -6.33 -4.53
N SER A 7 -25.26 -5.15 -4.31
CA SER A 7 -24.41 -4.48 -5.29
C SER A 7 -23.35 -5.47 -5.78
N ARG A 8 -23.34 -5.75 -7.09
CA ARG A 8 -22.24 -6.45 -7.75
C ARG A 8 -21.03 -5.54 -7.63
N SER A 9 -20.16 -5.78 -6.65
CA SER A 9 -18.86 -5.12 -6.64
C SER A 9 -18.14 -5.55 -7.91
N THR A 10 -17.86 -4.60 -8.80
CA THR A 10 -16.71 -4.72 -9.70
C THR A 10 -15.54 -5.08 -8.79
N GLY A 11 -15.09 -6.33 -8.85
CA GLY A 11 -14.15 -6.88 -7.87
C GLY A 11 -13.00 -5.90 -7.71
N GLN A 12 -12.80 -5.39 -6.49
CA GLN A 12 -11.72 -4.45 -6.22
C GLN A 12 -10.45 -5.06 -6.80
N GLN A 13 -9.76 -4.30 -7.64
CA GLN A 13 -8.44 -4.71 -8.09
C GLN A 13 -7.44 -4.29 -7.03
N PRO A 14 -6.35 -5.05 -6.84
CA PRO A 14 -5.28 -4.59 -5.99
C PRO A 14 -4.71 -3.28 -6.57
N GLU A 15 -4.45 -2.32 -5.70
CA GLU A 15 -3.80 -1.06 -6.04
C GLU A 15 -2.41 -1.33 -6.64
N LYS A 16 -1.70 -2.31 -6.09
CA LYS A 16 -0.40 -2.76 -6.62
C LYS A 16 -0.23 -4.26 -6.44
N LYS A 17 0.42 -4.90 -7.41
CA LYS A 17 0.79 -6.30 -7.38
C LYS A 17 2.30 -6.46 -7.62
N ILE A 18 2.97 -7.25 -6.79
CA ILE A 18 4.41 -7.50 -6.82
C ILE A 18 4.63 -9.00 -7.04
N GLY A 19 5.22 -9.35 -8.18
CA GLY A 19 5.31 -10.71 -8.70
C GLY A 19 4.54 -10.86 -10.03
N PRO A 20 4.21 -12.09 -10.46
CA PRO A 20 4.37 -13.35 -9.73
C PRO A 20 5.84 -13.81 -9.63
N PHE A 21 6.18 -14.40 -8.49
CA PHE A 21 7.45 -15.08 -8.23
C PHE A 21 7.33 -16.59 -8.49
N PRO A 22 8.44 -17.34 -8.51
CA PRO A 22 8.40 -18.80 -8.60
C PRO A 22 7.41 -19.43 -7.60
N GLY A 23 6.70 -20.48 -8.04
CA GLY A 23 5.67 -21.13 -7.22
C GLY A 23 4.32 -20.39 -7.16
N GLY A 24 4.17 -19.28 -7.88
CA GLY A 24 2.91 -18.51 -7.95
C GLY A 24 2.73 -17.52 -6.79
N ILE A 25 3.79 -17.28 -6.01
CA ILE A 25 3.77 -16.33 -4.90
C ILE A 25 3.62 -14.92 -5.46
N THR A 26 2.79 -14.12 -4.82
CA THR A 26 2.56 -12.73 -5.20
C THR A 26 2.14 -11.94 -3.97
N VAL A 27 2.68 -10.75 -3.78
CA VAL A 27 2.21 -9.81 -2.77
C VAL A 27 1.31 -8.78 -3.46
N ALA A 28 0.12 -8.56 -2.93
CA ALA A 28 -0.84 -7.59 -3.47
C ALA A 28 -1.26 -6.60 -2.38
N ILE A 29 -1.27 -5.33 -2.75
CA ILE A 29 -1.65 -4.19 -1.91
C ILE A 29 -3.06 -3.77 -2.32
N TRP A 30 -3.93 -3.59 -1.34
CA TRP A 30 -5.34 -3.27 -1.51
C TRP A 30 -5.66 -1.97 -0.83
N LEU A 31 -6.42 -1.12 -1.51
CA LEU A 31 -6.92 0.13 -0.94
C LEU A 31 -8.35 -0.09 -0.46
N ASN A 32 -8.56 0.06 0.84
CA ASN A 32 -9.85 -0.15 1.49
C ASN A 32 -10.31 1.15 2.15
N THR A 33 -11.63 1.32 2.25
CA THR A 33 -12.24 2.39 3.04
C THR A 33 -12.77 1.81 4.34
N ILE A 34 -12.38 2.40 5.47
CA ILE A 34 -12.91 2.08 6.79
C ILE A 34 -13.70 3.27 7.32
N GLU A 35 -14.79 3.00 8.02
CA GLU A 35 -15.55 4.02 8.73
C GLU A 35 -14.86 4.28 10.08
N THR A 36 -14.52 5.54 10.36
CA THR A 36 -13.97 5.97 11.64
C THR A 36 -14.87 7.03 12.26
N GLN A 37 -14.66 7.32 13.55
CA GLN A 37 -15.45 8.36 14.25
C GLN A 37 -15.30 9.75 13.60
N SER A 38 -14.17 10.01 12.94
CA SER A 38 -13.89 11.26 12.20
C SER A 38 -14.30 11.22 10.73
N GLY A 39 -15.00 10.17 10.29
CA GLY A 39 -15.41 9.97 8.89
C GLY A 39 -14.70 8.80 8.18
N PRO A 40 -14.99 8.57 6.89
CA PRO A 40 -14.38 7.51 6.12
C PRO A 40 -12.88 7.78 5.89
N ARG A 41 -12.03 6.82 6.22
CA ARG A 41 -10.58 6.88 6.00
C ARG A 41 -10.13 5.75 5.08
N GLN A 42 -9.16 6.02 4.22
CA GLN A 42 -8.53 4.98 3.42
C GLN A 42 -7.38 4.31 4.18
N ILE A 43 -7.27 2.99 4.04
CA ILE A 43 -6.16 2.20 4.56
C ILE A 43 -5.69 1.21 3.50
N ARG A 44 -4.40 0.88 3.54
CA ARG A 44 -3.84 -0.19 2.72
C ARG A 44 -3.75 -1.49 3.51
N SER A 45 -4.14 -2.60 2.89
CA SER A 45 -3.89 -3.95 3.40
C SER A 45 -3.06 -4.74 2.39
N VAL A 46 -2.37 -5.78 2.88
CA VAL A 46 -1.52 -6.63 2.06
C VAL A 46 -2.03 -8.07 2.11
N THR A 47 -2.10 -8.71 0.96
CA THR A 47 -2.39 -10.15 0.84
C THR A 47 -1.25 -10.86 0.14
N ILE A 48 -0.96 -12.08 0.58
CA ILE A 48 0.05 -12.95 -0.04
C ILE A 48 -0.68 -14.09 -0.75
N SER A 49 -0.40 -14.28 -2.03
CA SER A 49 -0.93 -15.41 -2.79
C SER A 49 -0.24 -16.69 -2.35
N PRO A 50 -1.00 -17.76 -2.09
CA PRO A 50 -0.43 -19.03 -1.67
C PRO A 50 0.38 -19.66 -2.80
N ARG A 51 1.38 -20.45 -2.42
CA ARG A 51 2.12 -21.28 -3.35
C ARG A 51 1.17 -22.30 -3.99
N ARG A 52 1.27 -22.50 -5.31
CA ARG A 52 0.46 -23.49 -6.03
C ARG A 52 1.26 -24.76 -6.33
N TYR A 53 0.62 -25.91 -6.19
CA TYR A 53 1.19 -27.21 -6.57
C TYR A 53 0.14 -28.04 -7.28
N ARG A 54 0.60 -28.94 -8.15
CA ARG A 54 -0.27 -29.92 -8.79
C ARG A 54 -0.41 -31.13 -7.85
N ASP A 55 -1.63 -31.43 -7.44
CA ASP A 55 -1.92 -32.62 -6.65
C ASP A 55 -1.64 -33.87 -7.50
N PRO A 56 -0.74 -34.78 -7.06
CA PRO A 56 -0.39 -35.96 -7.84
C PRO A 56 -1.54 -36.97 -7.98
N LYS A 57 -2.55 -36.93 -7.11
CA LYS A 57 -3.69 -37.87 -7.15
C LYS A 57 -4.79 -37.41 -8.08
N THR A 58 -5.12 -36.12 -8.02
CA THR A 58 -6.25 -35.53 -8.77
C THR A 58 -5.80 -34.80 -10.03
N GLY A 59 -4.53 -34.45 -10.15
CA GLY A 59 -3.99 -33.66 -11.25
C GLY A 59 -4.35 -32.17 -11.18
N GLU A 60 -5.11 -31.75 -10.16
CA GLU A 60 -5.60 -30.38 -9.99
C GLU A 60 -4.54 -29.47 -9.35
N TRP A 61 -4.60 -28.17 -9.68
CA TRP A 61 -3.78 -27.16 -9.03
C TRP A 61 -4.39 -26.75 -7.69
N ARG A 62 -3.68 -27.03 -6.60
CA ARG A 62 -4.07 -26.67 -5.23
C ARG A 62 -3.18 -25.60 -4.65
N ASN A 63 -3.72 -24.90 -3.67
CA ASN A 63 -2.99 -23.92 -2.86
C ASN A 63 -2.35 -24.63 -1.66
N ALA A 64 -1.10 -24.31 -1.36
CA ALA A 64 -0.44 -24.73 -0.14
C ALA A 64 -0.75 -23.75 1.00
N GLY A 65 -0.95 -24.26 2.21
CA GLY A 65 -1.12 -23.45 3.42
C GLY A 65 0.19 -23.04 4.09
N SER A 66 1.33 -23.49 3.57
CA SER A 66 2.66 -23.21 4.10
C SER A 66 3.64 -22.87 2.99
N PHE A 67 4.71 -22.16 3.37
CA PHE A 67 5.79 -21.73 2.48
C PHE A 67 7.05 -22.57 2.72
N ARG A 68 7.84 -22.78 1.67
CA ARG A 68 9.16 -23.43 1.76
C ARG A 68 10.27 -22.41 1.96
N LEU A 69 11.46 -22.88 2.29
CA LEU A 69 12.65 -22.02 2.37
C LEU A 69 12.89 -21.24 1.06
N SER A 70 12.70 -21.90 -0.10
CA SER A 70 12.81 -21.26 -1.43
C SER A 70 11.84 -20.11 -1.65
N ASP A 71 10.71 -20.14 -0.94
CA ASP A 71 9.63 -19.16 -1.08
C ASP A 71 9.92 -17.90 -0.24
N LEU A 72 10.73 -18.04 0.83
CA LEU A 72 11.03 -16.94 1.75
C LEU A 72 11.74 -15.78 1.07
N THR A 73 12.70 -16.04 0.18
CA THR A 73 13.41 -14.98 -0.55
C THR A 73 12.44 -14.13 -1.38
N ALA A 74 11.47 -14.76 -2.05
CA ALA A 74 10.44 -14.06 -2.81
C ALA A 74 9.49 -13.27 -1.91
N LEU A 75 9.14 -13.82 -0.74
CA LEU A 75 8.28 -13.14 0.23
C LEU A 75 8.97 -11.91 0.83
N ILE A 76 10.24 -12.01 1.22
CA ILE A 76 11.03 -10.90 1.76
C ILE A 76 11.05 -9.76 0.74
N LEU A 77 11.50 -10.04 -0.49
CA LEU A 77 11.55 -9.03 -1.55
C LEU A 77 10.16 -8.44 -1.85
N GLY A 78 9.13 -9.27 -1.92
CA GLY A 78 7.77 -8.84 -2.20
C GLY A 78 7.21 -7.92 -1.10
N LEU A 79 7.48 -8.23 0.17
CA LEU A 79 7.05 -7.45 1.31
C LEU A 79 7.85 -6.15 1.45
N GLU A 80 9.17 -6.17 1.22
CA GLU A 80 10.00 -4.97 1.18
C GLU A 80 9.50 -3.99 0.12
N LYS A 81 9.21 -4.48 -1.10
CA LYS A 81 8.66 -3.64 -2.17
C LYS A 81 7.25 -3.14 -1.87
N ALA A 82 6.45 -3.91 -1.15
CA ALA A 82 5.14 -3.45 -0.70
C ALA A 82 5.27 -2.34 0.34
N GLN A 83 6.17 -2.51 1.31
CA GLN A 83 6.46 -1.50 2.32
C GLN A 83 6.99 -0.20 1.67
N GLU A 84 7.96 -0.31 0.76
CA GLU A 84 8.50 0.82 0.01
C GLU A 84 7.39 1.58 -0.71
N TYR A 85 6.51 0.88 -1.42
CA TYR A 85 5.37 1.50 -2.10
C TYR A 85 4.44 2.21 -1.11
N MET A 86 4.10 1.56 0.01
CA MET A 86 3.19 2.13 1.01
C MET A 86 3.76 3.37 1.72
N LEU A 87 5.08 3.45 1.88
CA LEU A 87 5.75 4.60 2.50
C LEU A 87 5.97 5.75 1.51
N THR A 88 6.23 5.45 0.25
CA THR A 88 6.53 6.46 -0.79
C THR A 88 5.29 6.97 -1.51
N THR A 89 4.19 6.20 -1.50
CA THR A 89 2.94 6.58 -2.15
C THR A 89 1.93 7.02 -1.11
N ARG A 90 1.48 8.27 -1.18
CA ARG A 90 0.47 8.79 -0.25
C ARG A 90 -0.87 8.07 -0.40
N LEU A 91 -1.66 8.05 0.67
CA LEU A 91 -3.05 7.62 0.56
C LEU A 91 -3.84 8.72 -0.16
N PRO A 92 -4.79 8.35 -1.02
CA PRO A 92 -5.73 9.32 -1.58
C PRO A 92 -6.46 10.05 -0.43
N GLY A 93 -6.28 11.37 -0.35
CA GLY A 93 -6.85 12.21 0.69
C GLY A 93 -5.88 12.68 1.78
N ASP A 94 -4.63 12.21 1.79
CA ASP A 94 -3.58 12.85 2.60
C ASP A 94 -3.24 14.22 1.97
N ALA A 95 -3.55 15.30 2.69
CA ALA A 95 -3.06 16.62 2.35
C ALA A 95 -1.52 16.63 2.34
N PRO A 96 -0.86 17.42 1.47
CA PRO A 96 0.58 17.61 1.60
C PRO A 96 0.90 18.11 3.01
N PRO A 97 2.05 17.69 3.59
CA PRO A 97 2.54 18.32 4.80
C PRO A 97 2.62 19.81 4.51
N ASP A 98 1.97 20.61 5.34
CA ASP A 98 2.15 22.05 5.34
C ASP A 98 3.65 22.28 5.34
N VAL A 99 4.16 22.90 4.28
CA VAL A 99 5.54 23.39 4.25
C VAL A 99 5.66 24.28 5.48
N GLU A 100 6.41 23.80 6.47
CA GLU A 100 6.65 24.55 7.69
C GLU A 100 7.12 25.94 7.28
N ASP A 101 6.38 26.93 7.78
CA ASP A 101 6.60 28.36 7.68
C ASP A 101 8.08 28.62 7.91
N THR A 102 8.84 28.75 6.83
CA THR A 102 10.25 29.14 6.93
C THR A 102 10.17 30.56 7.48
N PRO A 103 10.73 30.87 8.66
CA PRO A 103 10.67 32.24 9.16
C PRO A 103 11.32 33.11 8.09
N THR A 104 10.50 33.91 7.41
CA THR A 104 11.00 34.91 6.47
C THR A 104 11.82 35.86 7.31
N GLU A 105 13.13 35.72 7.23
CA GLU A 105 14.06 36.67 7.83
C GLU A 105 13.67 38.06 7.31
N PRO A 106 13.28 39.00 8.19
CA PRO A 106 12.90 40.32 7.73
C PRO A 106 14.10 40.96 7.01
N PRO A 107 13.85 41.72 5.93
CA PRO A 107 14.93 42.31 5.15
C PRO A 107 15.82 43.18 6.06
N PRO A 108 17.15 43.18 5.87
CA PRO A 108 18.04 43.97 6.70
C PRO A 108 17.67 45.46 6.61
N GLU A 109 17.56 46.11 7.77
CA GLU A 109 17.25 47.53 7.88
C GLU A 109 18.27 48.36 7.07
N PRO A 110 17.83 49.42 6.37
CA PRO A 110 18.76 50.29 5.65
C PRO A 110 19.72 50.93 6.67
N GLN A 111 21.01 50.59 6.55
CA GLN A 111 22.07 51.20 7.33
C GLN A 111 22.08 52.70 7.05
N GLY A 112 21.68 53.49 8.05
CA GLY A 112 21.71 54.93 7.99
C GLY A 112 23.13 55.44 7.77
N ASP A 113 23.27 56.39 6.85
CA ASP A 113 24.50 57.09 6.54
C ASP A 113 25.19 57.61 7.81
N ILE A 114 26.42 57.14 8.04
CA ILE A 114 27.30 57.66 9.07
C ILE A 114 28.01 58.88 8.44
N PRO A 115 27.81 60.12 8.93
CA PRO A 115 28.59 61.25 8.43
C PRO A 115 30.04 61.16 8.92
N PHE A 116 30.97 61.53 8.04
CA PHE A 116 32.42 61.59 8.24
C PHE A 116 32.86 62.61 9.29
#